data_AF-A0A7J6F6X1-F1
#
_entry.id   AF-A0A7J6F6X1-F1
#
_cell.length_a   1.000
_cell.length_b   1.000
_cell.length_c   1.000
_cell.angle_alpha   90.00
_cell.angle_beta   90.00
_cell.angle_gamma   90.00
#
_symmetry.space_group_name_H-M   'P 1'
#
loop_
_entity.id
_entity.type
_entity.pdbx_description
1 polymer ?
#
loop_
_entity_poly.entity_id
_entity_poly.type
_entity_poly.pdbx_seq_one_letter_code
_entity_poly.pdbx_strand_id
1 'polypeptide(L)'
;MAPSKLNSNDDASVSSSQPESGFFNSISLLNSEKAVQELIQQNPVMGSDDHLREFSEALRTVAKALRRSAEGKAAAQAEAAEWKRKFELESKRNLNLECKGLSLREPHSDGKKTETIACQSTDRIEQCCGNNGICSHEVLRDGATNSDFKMVNDKYTRKASFKLSWCCKGEQSDQHQHDIVSFEKGNITTAERSSKQISLKWESDPQTVLILTKPNSTSVKLMCSEMVRWLKHRRMNIYVEPRVQTELLTESTDFNYVHSWKDDSEITLLHKKVDLVVTLGGDGTVLWAASMFKGPVPPVVPFSLGSLGFMTRFYSETYKETLDAILKGPINITLRHRLICHVIRDAAKTEYETEEPILVLNEVTIDRGISSYLTYLECYCDNSFLTSVQGDGLILSTTSGSTAYSLAAGGSMVHPQVPGILFTPICPHSLSFRPLIMPEHVTIRVQVPFNSRSHAWASFDGKGRKELGPGDALVISMAPWPVPTACLIDSTTDFFRSIHEGLHWNLRKAQSFDGPRDT
;
A
#
# COMPACT_ATOMS: atom_id res chain seq x y z
N MET A 1 -34.91 14.92 64.39
CA MET A 1 -35.06 16.15 65.18
C MET A 1 -34.84 17.34 64.26
N ALA A 2 -35.78 18.29 64.21
CA ALA A 2 -35.56 19.66 63.72
C ALA A 2 -35.53 20.60 64.94
N PRO A 3 -34.92 21.81 64.90
CA PRO A 3 -35.42 22.99 64.15
C PRO A 3 -34.35 23.61 63.20
N SER A 4 -34.62 24.37 62.12
CA SER A 4 -35.40 25.62 61.91
C SER A 4 -34.69 26.88 62.46
N LYS A 5 -34.17 27.84 61.66
CA LYS A 5 -34.80 29.05 61.04
C LYS A 5 -33.64 30.03 60.62
N LEU A 6 -33.73 31.12 59.82
CA LEU A 6 -34.77 31.83 59.03
C LEU A 6 -34.09 32.67 57.89
N ASN A 7 -34.86 33.06 56.86
CA ASN A 7 -35.02 34.40 56.16
C ASN A 7 -33.93 35.51 56.22
N SER A 8 -33.81 36.47 55.27
CA SER A 8 -34.64 36.91 54.11
C SER A 8 -33.94 38.02 53.26
N ASN A 9 -34.39 38.23 52.00
CA ASN A 9 -34.70 39.50 51.28
C ASN A 9 -33.72 40.71 51.32
N ASP A 10 -33.65 41.64 50.35
CA ASP A 10 -34.26 41.85 49.01
C ASP A 10 -33.43 42.87 48.20
N ASP A 11 -33.61 42.85 46.88
CA ASP A 11 -33.59 43.94 45.86
C ASP A 11 -32.64 45.18 45.89
N ALA A 12 -32.14 45.46 44.67
CA ALA A 12 -32.05 46.79 44.00
C ALA A 12 -31.10 47.88 44.57
N SER A 13 -30.43 48.75 43.79
CA SER A 13 -30.40 49.03 42.33
C SER A 13 -29.26 50.03 41.99
N VAL A 14 -28.95 50.25 40.69
CA VAL A 14 -28.37 51.51 40.11
C VAL A 14 -26.91 51.87 40.54
N SER A 15 -25.96 52.30 39.69
CA SER A 15 -25.90 52.57 38.24
C SER A 15 -24.46 52.70 37.67
N SER A 16 -24.37 52.63 36.33
CA SER A 16 -23.53 53.45 35.43
C SER A 16 -21.98 53.28 35.31
N SER A 17 -21.57 53.30 34.02
CA SER A 17 -20.30 53.77 33.40
C SER A 17 -19.00 52.96 33.52
N GLN A 18 -18.54 52.52 32.34
CA GLN A 18 -17.14 52.22 31.95
C GLN A 18 -16.30 53.53 31.83
N PRO A 19 -14.99 53.52 31.45
CA PRO A 19 -14.02 52.42 31.31
C PRO A 19 -12.70 52.64 32.09
N GLU A 20 -11.90 51.58 32.30
CA GLU A 20 -10.53 51.71 32.82
C GLU A 20 -9.45 51.34 31.79
N SER A 21 -8.44 52.21 31.69
CA SER A 21 -7.10 51.91 31.17
C SER A 21 -6.09 52.81 31.88
N GLY A 22 -5.27 52.28 32.79
CA GLY A 22 -4.35 53.11 33.60
C GLY A 22 -3.54 52.39 34.67
N PHE A 23 -2.41 51.82 34.25
CA PHE A 23 -1.31 51.19 35.00
C PHE A 23 -1.01 51.53 36.49
N PHE A 24 -0.48 50.47 37.15
CA PHE A 24 0.48 50.41 38.28
C PHE A 24 0.05 50.75 39.71
N ASN A 25 0.24 49.76 40.59
CA ASN A 25 0.52 49.96 42.02
C ASN A 25 1.76 49.13 42.42
N SER A 26 2.79 49.79 42.96
CA SER A 26 4.17 49.28 43.10
C SER A 26 4.45 48.47 44.37
N ILE A 27 3.42 48.13 45.15
CA ILE A 27 3.55 47.57 46.51
C ILE A 27 3.74 46.05 46.52
N SER A 28 3.40 45.34 45.43
CA SER A 28 3.52 43.88 45.35
C SER A 28 4.97 43.35 45.20
N LEU A 29 5.93 44.19 44.78
CA LEU A 29 7.28 43.76 44.40
C LEU A 29 8.22 43.59 45.61
N LEU A 30 8.17 44.49 46.58
CA LEU A 30 9.06 44.51 47.76
C LEU A 30 8.92 43.28 48.68
N ASN A 31 7.73 42.67 48.74
CA ASN A 31 7.52 41.44 49.50
C ASN A 31 7.99 40.18 48.73
N SER A 32 8.07 40.25 47.40
CA SER A 32 8.58 39.17 46.56
C SER A 32 10.11 39.05 46.67
N GLU A 33 10.83 40.18 46.63
CA GLU A 33 12.30 40.18 46.67
C GLU A 33 12.87 39.60 47.97
N LYS A 34 12.22 39.84 49.12
CA LYS A 34 12.61 39.21 50.40
C LYS A 34 12.42 37.69 50.40
N ALA A 35 11.29 37.21 49.89
CA ALA A 35 11.02 35.77 49.80
C ALA A 35 12.01 35.06 48.84
N VAL A 36 12.41 35.73 47.76
CA VAL A 36 13.44 35.24 46.83
C VAL A 36 14.84 35.24 47.47
N GLN A 37 15.19 36.24 48.28
CA GLN A 37 16.48 36.28 48.98
C GLN A 37 16.64 35.19 50.04
N GLU A 38 15.59 34.83 50.79
CA GLU A 38 15.65 33.71 51.75
C GLU A 38 15.80 32.35 51.07
N LEU A 39 15.21 32.17 49.88
CA LEU A 39 15.39 30.94 49.05
C LEU A 39 16.80 30.82 48.45
N ILE A 40 17.51 31.92 48.24
CA ILE A 40 18.88 31.94 47.69
C ILE A 40 19.94 31.63 48.76
N GLN A 41 19.60 31.71 50.05
CA GLN A 41 20.57 31.60 51.16
C GLN A 41 20.72 30.18 51.75
N GLN A 42 20.19 29.14 51.10
CA GLN A 42 20.45 27.75 51.46
C GLN A 42 21.59 27.16 50.60
N ASN A 43 22.73 26.91 51.23
CA ASN A 43 23.93 26.36 50.59
C ASN A 43 23.77 24.86 50.20
N PRO A 44 24.60 24.34 49.29
CA PRO A 44 24.11 23.42 48.25
C PRO A 44 24.13 21.94 48.61
N VAL A 45 23.15 21.21 48.08
CA VAL A 45 23.24 19.75 47.91
C VAL A 45 24.13 19.46 46.69
N MET A 46 25.39 19.12 46.96
CA MET A 46 26.40 18.72 45.98
C MET A 46 26.05 17.39 45.28
N GLY A 47 25.07 17.40 44.37
CA GLY A 47 24.66 16.20 43.62
C GLY A 47 23.70 16.39 42.44
N SER A 48 23.03 17.54 42.30
CA SER A 48 22.08 17.74 41.17
C SER A 48 22.75 18.18 39.86
N ASP A 49 23.89 18.85 39.94
CA ASP A 49 24.50 19.54 38.78
C ASP A 49 25.27 18.58 37.86
N ASP A 50 25.90 17.54 38.43
CA ASP A 50 26.58 16.50 37.64
C ASP A 50 25.58 15.66 36.84
N HIS A 51 24.41 15.32 37.39
CA HIS A 51 23.36 14.63 36.63
C HIS A 51 22.77 15.48 35.49
N LEU A 52 22.67 16.81 35.67
CA LEU A 52 22.28 17.72 34.59
C LEU A 52 23.36 17.84 33.51
N ARG A 53 24.64 17.80 33.89
CA ARG A 53 25.78 17.71 32.94
C ARG A 53 25.78 16.39 32.19
N GLU A 54 25.65 15.25 32.87
CA GLU A 54 25.55 13.92 32.24
C GLU A 54 24.39 13.84 31.25
N PHE A 55 23.21 14.35 31.62
CA PHE A 55 22.05 14.39 30.74
C PHE A 55 22.27 15.30 29.51
N SER A 56 22.92 16.45 29.71
CA SER A 56 23.30 17.36 28.63
C SER A 56 24.33 16.74 27.66
N GLU A 57 25.34 16.04 28.20
CA GLU A 57 26.35 15.32 27.40
C GLU A 57 25.77 14.11 26.66
N ALA A 58 24.83 13.38 27.28
CA ALA A 58 24.06 12.32 26.64
C ALA A 58 23.22 12.85 25.46
N LEU A 59 22.44 13.92 25.66
CA LEU A 59 21.67 14.57 24.60
C LEU A 59 22.57 15.09 23.47
N ARG A 60 23.73 15.66 23.79
CA ARG A 60 24.72 16.12 22.80
C ARG A 60 25.32 14.97 21.99
N THR A 61 25.45 13.79 22.60
CA THR A 61 25.92 12.56 21.95
C THR A 61 24.85 11.98 21.02
N VAL A 62 23.59 11.93 21.46
CA VAL A 62 22.44 11.54 20.63
C VAL A 62 22.29 12.48 19.42
N ALA A 63 22.38 13.79 19.62
CA ALA A 63 22.31 14.77 18.53
C ALA A 63 23.44 14.60 17.49
N LYS A 64 24.66 14.26 17.93
CA LYS A 64 25.78 13.94 17.03
C LYS A 64 25.54 12.63 16.25
N ALA A 65 24.97 11.60 16.90
CA ALA A 65 24.64 10.33 16.25
C ALA A 65 23.53 10.52 15.20
N LEU A 66 22.49 11.29 15.51
CA LEU A 66 21.40 11.62 14.57
C LEU A 66 21.90 12.43 13.37
N ARG A 67 22.80 13.42 13.58
CA ARG A 67 23.44 14.12 12.45
C ARG A 67 24.24 13.20 11.56
N ARG A 68 25.11 12.34 12.11
CA ARG A 68 25.86 11.35 11.32
C ARG A 68 24.96 10.37 10.57
N SER A 69 23.83 9.99 11.15
CA SER A 69 22.83 9.14 10.47
C SER A 69 22.14 9.89 9.32
N ALA A 70 21.80 11.17 9.50
CA ALA A 70 21.22 12.02 8.45
C ALA A 70 22.22 12.29 7.32
N GLU A 71 23.47 12.62 7.65
CA GLU A 71 24.59 12.80 6.71
C GLU A 71 24.86 11.51 5.91
N GLY A 72 24.88 10.34 6.59
CA GLY A 72 25.02 9.05 5.92
C GLY A 72 23.85 8.71 4.99
N LYS A 73 22.61 9.03 5.38
CA LYS A 73 21.44 8.89 4.50
C LYS A 73 21.50 9.83 3.30
N ALA A 74 21.90 11.09 3.49
CA ALA A 74 22.05 12.05 2.42
C ALA A 74 23.16 11.65 1.42
N ALA A 75 24.30 11.14 1.92
CA ALA A 75 25.36 10.61 1.08
C ALA A 75 24.91 9.39 0.26
N ALA A 76 24.23 8.42 0.88
CA ALA A 76 23.68 7.26 0.18
C ALA A 76 22.60 7.65 -0.86
N GLN A 77 21.78 8.66 -0.58
CA GLN A 77 20.81 9.21 -1.54
C GLN A 77 21.48 9.95 -2.70
N ALA A 78 22.56 10.69 -2.44
CA ALA A 78 23.34 11.34 -3.49
C ALA A 78 24.03 10.31 -4.41
N GLU A 79 24.61 9.26 -3.83
CA GLU A 79 25.21 8.16 -4.60
C GLU A 79 24.14 7.44 -5.45
N ALA A 80 22.98 7.11 -4.86
CA ALA A 80 21.86 6.49 -5.58
C ALA A 80 21.33 7.38 -6.73
N ALA A 81 21.32 8.70 -6.57
CA ALA A 81 20.96 9.65 -7.63
C ALA A 81 22.02 9.70 -8.75
N GLU A 82 23.31 9.55 -8.43
CA GLU A 82 24.38 9.45 -9.42
C GLU A 82 24.30 8.13 -10.21
N TRP A 83 24.10 7.00 -9.53
CA TRP A 83 23.86 5.70 -10.15
C TRP A 83 22.63 5.71 -11.06
N LYS A 84 21.54 6.36 -10.64
CA LYS A 84 20.34 6.56 -11.46
C LYS A 84 20.64 7.34 -12.74
N ARG A 85 21.38 8.45 -12.66
CA ARG A 85 21.82 9.22 -13.85
C ARG A 85 22.69 8.38 -14.81
N LYS A 86 23.63 7.59 -14.28
CA LYS A 86 24.45 6.68 -15.10
C LYS A 86 23.59 5.64 -15.83
N PHE A 87 22.64 5.03 -15.11
CA PHE A 87 21.71 4.06 -15.69
C PHE A 87 20.80 4.66 -16.77
N GLU A 88 20.27 5.88 -16.57
CA GLU A 88 19.45 6.58 -17.56
C GLU A 88 20.25 6.95 -18.82
N LEU A 89 21.54 7.28 -18.67
CA LEU A 89 22.45 7.59 -19.78
C LEU A 89 22.81 6.33 -20.59
N GLU A 90 23.14 5.22 -19.92
CA GLU A 90 23.39 3.94 -20.59
C GLU A 90 22.12 3.39 -21.26
N SER A 91 20.94 3.56 -20.63
CA SER A 91 19.66 3.17 -21.22
C SER A 91 19.36 3.94 -22.51
N LYS A 92 19.59 5.26 -22.53
CA LYS A 92 19.49 6.09 -23.76
C LYS A 92 20.51 5.70 -24.83
N ARG A 93 21.70 5.23 -24.43
CA ARG A 93 22.72 4.74 -25.35
C ARG A 93 22.29 3.42 -26.01
N ASN A 94 21.75 2.49 -25.25
CA ASN A 94 21.24 1.21 -25.75
C ASN A 94 20.05 1.41 -26.69
N LEU A 95 19.09 2.28 -26.34
CA LEU A 95 17.97 2.63 -27.20
C LEU A 95 18.43 3.21 -28.55
N ASN A 96 19.48 4.05 -28.54
CA ASN A 96 20.09 4.59 -29.77
C ASN A 96 20.86 3.53 -30.59
N LEU A 97 21.34 2.46 -29.97
CA LEU A 97 21.96 1.33 -30.68
C LEU A 97 20.89 0.45 -31.34
N GLU A 98 19.76 0.22 -30.67
CA GLU A 98 18.62 -0.50 -31.25
C GLU A 98 17.99 0.26 -32.42
N CYS A 99 17.76 1.57 -32.29
CA CYS A 99 17.29 2.42 -33.40
C CYS A 99 18.26 2.43 -34.60
N LYS A 100 19.58 2.34 -34.37
CA LYS A 100 20.57 2.21 -35.46
C LYS A 100 20.63 0.80 -36.05
N GLY A 101 20.32 -0.24 -35.28
CA GLY A 101 20.17 -1.61 -35.78
C GLY A 101 18.97 -1.77 -36.73
N LEU A 102 17.93 -0.94 -36.57
CA LEU A 102 16.72 -0.96 -37.40
C LEU A 102 16.83 -0.18 -38.72
N SER A 103 17.84 0.70 -38.89
CA SER A 103 17.99 1.50 -40.12
C SER A 103 18.85 0.85 -41.22
N LEU A 104 19.14 -0.46 -41.11
CA LEU A 104 20.01 -1.21 -42.02
C LEU A 104 19.29 -2.44 -42.64
N ARG A 105 18.09 -2.21 -43.19
CA ARG A 105 17.45 -3.12 -44.17
C ARG A 105 16.76 -2.31 -45.27
N GLU A 106 17.29 -2.38 -46.48
CA GLU A 106 16.67 -1.80 -47.67
C GLU A 106 15.44 -2.60 -48.11
N PRO A 107 14.44 -1.97 -48.76
CA PRO A 107 13.24 -2.65 -49.24
C PRO A 107 13.44 -3.23 -50.65
N HIS A 108 13.19 -4.53 -50.81
CA HIS A 108 12.93 -5.12 -52.14
C HIS A 108 11.44 -5.07 -52.47
N SER A 109 11.14 -4.73 -53.71
CA SER A 109 9.79 -4.66 -54.27
C SER A 109 9.20 -6.04 -54.52
N ASP A 110 7.90 -6.20 -54.25
CA ASP A 110 6.98 -6.65 -55.30
C ASP A 110 5.53 -6.27 -54.98
N GLY A 111 4.78 -5.83 -56.00
CA GLY A 111 3.43 -5.32 -55.83
C GLY A 111 2.36 -6.31 -56.26
N LYS A 112 1.31 -6.47 -55.43
CA LYS A 112 -0.01 -6.92 -55.90
C LYS A 112 -1.12 -6.31 -55.05
N LYS A 113 -2.22 -5.98 -55.74
CA LYS A 113 -3.40 -5.29 -55.19
C LYS A 113 -4.21 -6.23 -54.30
N THR A 114 -4.79 -5.69 -53.23
CA THR A 114 -5.86 -6.35 -52.47
C THR A 114 -7.00 -5.36 -52.26
N GLU A 115 -8.23 -5.81 -52.47
CA GLU A 115 -9.43 -4.98 -52.55
C GLU A 115 -10.01 -4.64 -51.17
N THR A 116 -10.63 -3.46 -51.08
CA THR A 116 -11.32 -2.99 -49.89
C THR A 116 -12.72 -3.59 -49.83
N ILE A 117 -13.01 -4.43 -48.83
CA ILE A 117 -14.38 -4.80 -48.47
C ILE A 117 -14.72 -4.14 -47.14
N ALA A 118 -15.47 -3.04 -47.22
CA ALA A 118 -16.14 -2.45 -46.08
C ALA A 118 -17.44 -3.23 -45.80
N CYS A 119 -17.80 -3.36 -44.52
CA CYS A 119 -19.16 -3.70 -44.13
C CYS A 119 -19.63 -2.71 -43.06
N GLN A 120 -20.54 -1.83 -43.43
CA GLN A 120 -21.27 -0.98 -42.50
C GLN A 120 -22.56 -1.69 -42.09
N SER A 121 -22.88 -1.67 -40.81
CA SER A 121 -24.27 -1.70 -40.35
C SER A 121 -24.40 -0.75 -39.17
N THR A 122 -25.13 0.33 -39.42
CA THR A 122 -25.51 1.34 -38.43
C THR A 122 -26.53 0.76 -37.45
N ASP A 123 -26.55 1.29 -36.22
CA ASP A 123 -27.82 1.55 -35.56
C ASP A 123 -27.75 2.84 -34.74
N ARG A 124 -28.88 3.56 -34.70
CA ARG A 124 -29.03 4.87 -34.06
C ARG A 124 -29.64 4.69 -32.67
N ILE A 125 -29.17 5.43 -31.67
CA ILE A 125 -29.95 5.72 -30.46
C ILE A 125 -29.94 7.24 -30.23
N GLU A 126 -31.06 7.74 -29.71
CA GLU A 126 -31.51 9.11 -29.88
C GLU A 126 -30.91 10.13 -28.91
N GLN A 127 -30.98 11.38 -29.37
CA GLN A 127 -30.67 12.60 -28.67
C GLN A 127 -31.64 12.84 -27.50
N CYS A 128 -31.12 13.01 -26.28
CA CYS A 128 -31.87 13.64 -25.19
C CYS A 128 -30.93 14.44 -24.27
N CYS A 129 -30.81 15.74 -24.52
CA CYS A 129 -30.10 16.67 -23.63
C CYS A 129 -31.06 17.14 -22.54
N GLY A 130 -30.75 16.86 -21.27
CA GLY A 130 -31.46 17.42 -20.11
C GLY A 130 -30.49 18.19 -19.22
N ASN A 131 -30.65 19.52 -19.13
CA ASN A 131 -29.93 20.34 -18.16
C ASN A 131 -30.50 20.09 -16.75
N ASN A 132 -29.79 19.32 -15.92
CA ASN A 132 -29.54 19.57 -14.50
C ASN A 132 -28.79 18.36 -13.90
N GLY A 133 -28.02 18.60 -12.83
CA GLY A 133 -27.23 17.56 -12.18
C GLY A 133 -28.06 16.54 -11.38
N ILE A 134 -27.33 15.56 -10.80
CA ILE A 134 -27.77 14.37 -10.06
C ILE A 134 -28.04 13.14 -10.95
N CYS A 135 -27.09 12.21 -10.90
CA CYS A 135 -27.39 10.76 -10.89
C CYS A 135 -26.79 10.18 -9.60
N SER A 136 -27.65 9.86 -8.64
CA SER A 136 -27.29 9.07 -7.46
C SER A 136 -27.01 7.61 -7.83
N HIS A 137 -26.19 6.92 -7.03
CA HIS A 137 -25.89 5.48 -7.13
C HIS A 137 -27.05 4.63 -7.68
N GLU A 138 -26.90 4.13 -8.91
CA GLU A 138 -27.58 2.91 -9.32
C GLU A 138 -26.66 1.71 -9.11
N VAL A 139 -27.13 0.77 -8.30
CA VAL A 139 -26.52 -0.55 -8.15
C VAL A 139 -26.69 -1.29 -9.48
N LEU A 140 -25.58 -1.52 -10.18
CA LEU A 140 -25.55 -2.35 -11.39
C LEU A 140 -26.09 -3.75 -11.06
N ARG A 141 -27.32 -4.03 -11.52
CA ARG A 141 -27.93 -5.36 -11.41
C ARG A 141 -27.33 -6.28 -12.46
N ASP A 142 -27.07 -7.53 -12.08
CA ASP A 142 -26.64 -8.58 -13.01
C ASP A 142 -27.68 -8.81 -14.12
N GLY A 143 -27.39 -8.30 -15.32
CA GLY A 143 -28.10 -8.63 -16.55
C GLY A 143 -27.61 -9.97 -17.10
N ALA A 144 -28.23 -11.07 -16.70
CA ALA A 144 -27.95 -12.38 -17.28
C ALA A 144 -28.51 -12.49 -18.70
N THR A 145 -27.65 -12.36 -19.72
CA THR A 145 -27.95 -12.75 -21.11
C THR A 145 -27.01 -13.85 -21.57
N ASN A 146 -27.57 -15.05 -21.75
CA ASN A 146 -26.89 -16.14 -22.43
C ASN A 146 -26.68 -15.74 -23.90
N SER A 147 -25.43 -15.74 -24.37
CA SER A 147 -25.12 -15.72 -25.80
C SER A 147 -24.06 -16.79 -26.12
N ASP A 148 -24.46 -17.79 -26.90
CA ASP A 148 -23.62 -18.92 -27.28
C ASP A 148 -22.46 -18.47 -28.19
N PHE A 149 -21.26 -18.37 -27.62
CA PHE A 149 -20.04 -18.28 -28.41
C PHE A 149 -19.44 -19.66 -28.63
N LYS A 150 -19.37 -20.06 -29.90
CA LYS A 150 -18.84 -21.34 -30.37
C LYS A 150 -17.47 -21.63 -29.78
N MET A 151 -17.28 -22.86 -29.28
CA MET A 151 -15.99 -23.36 -28.80
C MET A 151 -14.90 -23.23 -29.87
N VAL A 152 -13.90 -22.39 -29.61
CA VAL A 152 -12.57 -22.56 -30.20
C VAL A 152 -11.85 -23.62 -29.37
N ASN A 153 -11.47 -24.72 -30.02
CA ASN A 153 -11.02 -25.95 -29.37
C ASN A 153 -9.52 -25.91 -29.03
N ASP A 154 -9.12 -25.08 -28.07
CA ASP A 154 -7.77 -25.12 -27.51
C ASP A 154 -7.67 -26.09 -26.33
N LYS A 155 -6.62 -26.92 -26.34
CA LYS A 155 -6.29 -27.89 -25.28
C LYS A 155 -5.70 -27.20 -24.03
N TYR A 156 -6.44 -26.31 -23.40
CA TYR A 156 -6.07 -25.79 -22.09
C TYR A 156 -6.55 -26.74 -20.98
N THR A 157 -5.62 -27.17 -20.12
CA THR A 157 -5.94 -27.85 -18.86
C THR A 157 -6.85 -26.97 -18.02
N ARG A 158 -7.97 -27.52 -17.51
CA ARG A 158 -8.96 -26.76 -16.74
C ARG A 158 -8.28 -26.14 -15.51
N LYS A 159 -8.42 -24.82 -15.34
CA LYS A 159 -7.92 -24.08 -14.19
C LYS A 159 -8.51 -24.65 -12.89
N ALA A 160 -7.73 -24.69 -11.81
CA ALA A 160 -8.24 -25.14 -10.53
C ALA A 160 -9.27 -24.16 -9.94
N SER A 161 -10.45 -24.67 -9.60
CA SER A 161 -11.46 -23.93 -8.86
C SER A 161 -11.29 -24.15 -7.35
N PHE A 162 -11.79 -23.20 -6.57
CA PHE A 162 -11.76 -23.24 -5.11
C PHE A 162 -13.04 -22.59 -4.56
N LYS A 163 -13.42 -22.95 -3.33
CA LYS A 163 -14.41 -22.24 -2.53
C LYS A 163 -13.70 -21.44 -1.44
N LEU A 164 -14.35 -20.35 -1.02
CA LEU A 164 -13.96 -19.58 0.13
C LEU A 164 -15.00 -19.80 1.24
N SER A 165 -14.58 -19.93 2.50
CA SER A 165 -15.48 -20.23 3.64
C SER A 165 -15.06 -19.48 4.90
N TRP A 166 -16.01 -18.82 5.55
CA TRP A 166 -15.75 -18.00 6.74
C TRP A 166 -15.97 -18.79 8.03
N CYS A 167 -14.99 -18.81 8.92
CA CYS A 167 -15.09 -19.49 10.21
C CYS A 167 -15.43 -18.50 11.33
N CYS A 168 -16.54 -18.75 12.04
CA CYS A 168 -16.79 -18.16 13.36
C CYS A 168 -16.02 -18.97 14.41
N LYS A 169 -15.40 -18.31 15.39
CA LYS A 169 -15.14 -18.95 16.70
C LYS A 169 -16.22 -18.47 17.66
N GLY A 170 -17.32 -19.23 17.73
CA GLY A 170 -18.49 -18.97 18.57
C GLY A 170 -19.22 -20.28 18.86
N GLU A 171 -19.84 -20.40 20.03
CA GLU A 171 -20.14 -21.68 20.67
C GLU A 171 -21.21 -22.55 19.96
N GLN A 172 -20.93 -23.85 19.87
CA GLN A 172 -21.84 -24.99 19.64
C GLN A 172 -22.87 -24.95 18.48
N SER A 173 -22.81 -23.97 17.57
CA SER A 173 -23.63 -23.94 16.35
C SER A 173 -22.83 -23.46 15.15
N ASP A 174 -22.02 -24.34 14.56
CA ASP A 174 -21.21 -24.10 13.36
C ASP A 174 -22.07 -23.92 12.08
N GLN A 175 -22.80 -22.81 12.01
CA GLN A 175 -23.40 -22.34 10.77
C GLN A 175 -22.31 -21.70 9.88
N HIS A 176 -21.64 -22.54 9.11
CA HIS A 176 -20.75 -22.11 8.04
C HIS A 176 -21.56 -21.43 6.92
N GLN A 177 -21.38 -20.13 6.77
CA GLN A 177 -21.87 -19.40 5.59
C GLN A 177 -20.89 -19.65 4.43
N HIS A 178 -21.41 -20.12 3.30
CA HIS A 178 -20.64 -20.57 2.15
C HIS A 178 -20.84 -19.64 0.94
N ASP A 179 -19.90 -18.71 0.72
CA ASP A 179 -19.85 -17.93 -0.52
C ASP A 179 -19.05 -18.72 -1.58
N ILE A 180 -19.73 -19.23 -2.61
CA ILE A 180 -19.09 -19.96 -3.70
C ILE A 180 -18.44 -18.94 -4.67
N VAL A 181 -17.17 -18.64 -4.43
CA VAL A 181 -16.36 -17.77 -5.30
C VAL A 181 -15.59 -18.61 -6.32
N SER A 182 -16.24 -18.94 -7.45
CA SER A 182 -15.59 -19.68 -8.54
C SER A 182 -14.65 -18.80 -9.36
N PHE A 183 -13.35 -19.10 -9.36
CA PHE A 183 -12.34 -18.33 -10.11
C PHE A 183 -12.43 -18.51 -11.65
N GLU A 184 -13.41 -19.24 -12.19
CA GLU A 184 -13.60 -19.38 -13.65
C GLU A 184 -13.80 -18.01 -14.36
N LYS A 185 -14.27 -16.98 -13.63
CA LYS A 185 -14.31 -15.56 -14.08
C LYS A 185 -13.36 -14.63 -13.28
N GLY A 186 -12.56 -15.18 -12.38
CA GLY A 186 -11.56 -14.46 -11.56
C GLY A 186 -12.09 -13.46 -10.51
N ASN A 187 -13.35 -13.06 -10.54
CA ASN A 187 -13.88 -12.08 -9.60
C ASN A 187 -14.07 -12.69 -8.20
N ILE A 188 -13.30 -12.21 -7.22
CA ILE A 188 -13.56 -12.42 -5.79
C ILE A 188 -14.46 -11.29 -5.30
N THR A 189 -15.76 -11.37 -5.61
CA THR A 189 -16.79 -10.49 -5.06
C THR A 189 -17.29 -11.04 -3.73
N THR A 190 -16.93 -10.39 -2.63
CA THR A 190 -17.50 -10.69 -1.30
C THR A 190 -18.83 -9.98 -1.14
N ALA A 191 -19.92 -10.73 -0.98
CA ALA A 191 -21.27 -10.17 -0.86
C ALA A 191 -21.48 -9.46 0.48
N GLU A 192 -20.99 -10.05 1.58
CA GLU A 192 -20.95 -9.42 2.91
C GLU A 192 -19.60 -9.70 3.60
N ARG A 193 -18.97 -8.66 4.12
CA ARG A 193 -17.60 -8.71 4.66
C ARG A 193 -17.60 -8.87 6.18
N SER A 194 -17.77 -10.10 6.64
CA SER A 194 -17.66 -10.41 8.08
C SER A 194 -16.22 -10.43 8.58
N SER A 195 -16.00 -10.11 9.85
CA SER A 195 -14.70 -10.05 10.56
C SER A 195 -14.07 -11.42 10.84
N LYS A 196 -14.28 -12.39 9.96
CA LYS A 196 -13.97 -13.81 10.16
C LYS A 196 -12.66 -14.19 9.46
N GLN A 197 -12.00 -15.26 9.95
CA GLN A 197 -10.87 -15.84 9.23
C GLN A 197 -11.38 -16.43 7.90
N ILE A 198 -10.73 -16.03 6.81
CA ILE A 198 -11.04 -16.45 5.44
C ILE A 198 -10.24 -17.73 5.17
N SER A 199 -10.92 -18.82 4.81
CA SER A 199 -10.27 -20.07 4.44
C SER A 199 -10.59 -20.41 2.98
N LEU A 200 -9.57 -20.83 2.23
CA LEU A 200 -9.64 -21.25 0.83
C LEU A 200 -9.51 -22.76 0.75
N LYS A 201 -10.50 -23.42 0.13
CA LYS A 201 -10.51 -24.85 -0.13
C LYS A 201 -10.55 -25.11 -1.62
N TRP A 202 -9.53 -25.77 -2.17
CA TRP A 202 -9.53 -26.25 -3.55
C TRP A 202 -10.71 -27.20 -3.79
N GLU A 203 -11.44 -27.01 -4.89
CA GLU A 203 -12.43 -27.96 -5.40
C GLU A 203 -11.78 -29.00 -6.32
N SER A 204 -10.68 -28.59 -6.96
CA SER A 204 -9.84 -29.40 -7.84
C SER A 204 -8.38 -29.06 -7.58
N ASP A 205 -7.51 -30.07 -7.60
CA ASP A 205 -6.10 -29.88 -7.24
C ASP A 205 -5.40 -28.84 -8.14
N PRO A 206 -4.73 -27.82 -7.57
CA PRO A 206 -3.95 -26.84 -8.35
C PRO A 206 -2.89 -27.55 -9.19
N GLN A 207 -2.74 -27.15 -10.45
CA GLN A 207 -1.80 -27.74 -11.40
C GLN A 207 -0.68 -26.78 -11.80
N THR A 208 -0.95 -25.46 -11.81
CA THR A 208 -0.04 -24.46 -12.39
C THR A 208 0.44 -23.45 -11.35
N VAL A 209 1.75 -23.44 -11.09
CA VAL A 209 2.42 -22.54 -10.15
C VAL A 209 3.26 -21.50 -10.90
N LEU A 210 3.11 -20.23 -10.54
CA LEU A 210 3.99 -19.14 -10.96
C LEU A 210 5.00 -18.84 -9.85
N ILE A 211 6.30 -18.95 -10.12
CA ILE A 211 7.37 -18.58 -9.18
C ILE A 211 7.99 -17.25 -9.59
N LEU A 212 8.05 -16.33 -8.63
CA LEU A 212 8.59 -14.97 -8.79
C LEU A 212 9.73 -14.75 -7.81
N THR A 213 10.83 -14.15 -8.26
CA THR A 213 12.07 -14.13 -7.46
C THR A 213 12.62 -12.72 -7.29
N LYS A 214 13.13 -12.42 -6.09
CA LYS A 214 13.96 -11.24 -5.88
C LYS A 214 15.20 -11.32 -6.80
N PRO A 215 15.46 -10.31 -7.66
CA PRO A 215 16.61 -10.31 -8.55
C PRO A 215 17.93 -10.22 -7.79
N ASN A 216 19.01 -10.63 -8.46
CA ASN A 216 20.41 -10.45 -8.01
C ASN A 216 20.75 -11.03 -6.62
N SER A 217 20.08 -12.12 -6.22
CA SER A 217 20.35 -12.82 -4.96
C SER A 217 20.65 -14.30 -5.19
N THR A 218 21.88 -14.74 -4.90
CA THR A 218 22.34 -16.12 -5.14
C THR A 218 21.57 -17.15 -4.31
N SER A 219 21.24 -16.85 -3.05
CA SER A 219 20.41 -17.72 -2.20
C SER A 219 19.02 -17.93 -2.79
N VAL A 220 18.39 -16.87 -3.33
CA VAL A 220 17.10 -16.95 -4.02
C VAL A 220 17.19 -17.80 -5.29
N LYS A 221 18.28 -17.69 -6.07
CA LYS A 221 18.47 -18.52 -7.27
C LYS A 221 18.59 -20.01 -6.94
N LEU A 222 19.43 -20.36 -5.96
CA LEU A 222 19.60 -21.74 -5.50
C LEU A 222 18.28 -22.34 -4.97
N MET A 223 17.59 -21.61 -4.10
CA MET A 223 16.31 -22.08 -3.53
C MET A 223 15.22 -22.19 -4.61
N CYS A 224 15.21 -21.28 -5.59
CA CYS A 224 14.34 -21.39 -6.76
C CYS A 224 14.64 -22.65 -7.58
N SER A 225 15.92 -22.97 -7.87
CA SER A 225 16.25 -24.14 -8.69
C SER A 225 15.96 -25.46 -7.95
N GLU A 226 16.11 -25.50 -6.61
CA GLU A 226 15.60 -26.61 -5.79
C GLU A 226 14.07 -26.74 -5.81
N MET A 227 13.34 -25.64 -5.59
CA MET A 227 11.88 -25.63 -5.56
C MET A 227 11.28 -26.05 -6.90
N VAL A 228 11.86 -25.60 -8.02
CA VAL A 228 11.44 -26.00 -9.37
C VAL A 228 11.65 -27.50 -9.60
N ARG A 229 12.79 -28.07 -9.18
CA ARG A 229 13.02 -29.54 -9.23
C ARG A 229 11.99 -30.30 -8.38
N TRP A 230 11.69 -29.82 -7.17
CA TRP A 230 10.71 -30.43 -6.27
C TRP A 230 9.28 -30.39 -6.83
N LEU A 231 8.85 -29.26 -7.40
CA LEU A 231 7.55 -29.12 -8.06
C LEU A 231 7.43 -30.02 -9.31
N LYS A 232 8.52 -30.23 -10.06
CA LYS A 232 8.56 -31.18 -11.20
C LYS A 232 8.20 -32.60 -10.77
N HIS A 233 8.72 -33.06 -9.64
CA HIS A 233 8.39 -34.40 -9.10
C HIS A 233 6.90 -34.56 -8.76
N ARG A 234 6.19 -33.46 -8.50
CA ARG A 234 4.74 -33.42 -8.27
C ARG A 234 3.90 -33.27 -9.54
N ARG A 235 4.54 -33.24 -10.72
CA ARG A 235 3.90 -33.05 -12.03
C ARG A 235 3.17 -31.71 -12.20
N MET A 236 3.59 -30.68 -11.45
CA MET A 236 3.05 -29.33 -11.58
C MET A 236 3.59 -28.64 -12.84
N ASN A 237 2.73 -27.87 -13.52
CA ASN A 237 3.15 -26.91 -14.54
C ASN A 237 3.80 -25.71 -13.85
N ILE A 238 5.01 -25.34 -14.25
CA ILE A 238 5.79 -24.28 -13.59
C ILE A 238 6.01 -23.13 -14.56
N TYR A 239 5.56 -21.95 -14.16
CA TYR A 239 5.84 -20.68 -14.83
C TYR A 239 6.84 -19.86 -14.01
N VAL A 240 7.74 -19.15 -14.69
CA VAL A 240 8.69 -18.20 -14.08
C VAL A 240 8.85 -16.97 -14.97
N GLU A 241 9.41 -15.89 -14.44
CA GLU A 241 9.77 -14.70 -15.22
C GLU A 241 10.84 -15.02 -16.28
N PRO A 242 10.87 -14.34 -17.46
CA PRO A 242 11.83 -14.64 -18.53
C PRO A 242 13.30 -14.59 -18.08
N ARG A 243 13.64 -13.66 -17.17
CA ARG A 243 14.95 -13.58 -16.52
C ARG A 243 15.30 -14.87 -15.76
N VAL A 244 14.36 -15.39 -14.99
CA VAL A 244 14.53 -16.60 -14.16
C VAL A 244 14.62 -17.84 -15.05
N GLN A 245 13.85 -17.89 -16.13
CA GLN A 245 13.94 -18.98 -17.12
C GLN A 245 15.35 -19.06 -17.72
N THR A 246 15.89 -17.94 -18.19
CA THR A 246 17.27 -17.86 -18.72
C THR A 246 18.32 -18.23 -17.67
N GLU A 247 18.16 -17.79 -16.43
CA GLU A 247 19.06 -18.17 -15.32
C GLU A 247 19.05 -19.70 -15.06
N LEU A 248 17.87 -20.32 -15.00
CA LEU A 248 17.73 -21.77 -14.78
C LEU A 248 18.29 -22.59 -15.95
N LEU A 249 18.01 -22.18 -17.20
CA LEU A 249 18.52 -22.86 -18.40
C LEU A 249 20.05 -22.75 -18.54
N THR A 250 20.66 -21.71 -17.95
CA THR A 250 22.11 -21.56 -17.87
C THR A 250 22.73 -22.47 -16.80
N GLU A 251 21.99 -22.79 -15.72
CA GLU A 251 22.40 -23.73 -14.67
C GLU A 251 22.31 -25.20 -15.13
N SER A 252 21.21 -25.59 -15.80
CA SER A 252 21.08 -26.91 -16.44
C SER A 252 20.04 -26.91 -17.57
N THR A 253 20.31 -27.66 -18.63
CA THR A 253 19.35 -27.97 -19.71
C THR A 253 18.17 -28.81 -19.23
N ASP A 254 18.24 -29.41 -18.04
CA ASP A 254 17.13 -30.15 -17.43
C ASP A 254 15.87 -29.30 -17.27
N PHE A 255 16.00 -27.97 -17.16
CA PHE A 255 14.93 -27.00 -16.90
C PHE A 255 14.08 -26.62 -18.13
N ASN A 256 14.29 -27.26 -19.29
CA ASN A 256 13.52 -27.03 -20.54
C ASN A 256 11.98 -27.17 -20.42
N TYR A 257 11.46 -27.74 -19.32
CA TYR A 257 10.02 -27.87 -19.04
C TYR A 257 9.41 -26.66 -18.33
N VAL A 258 10.22 -25.67 -17.94
CA VAL A 258 9.74 -24.46 -17.25
C VAL A 258 9.22 -23.46 -18.28
N HIS A 259 7.99 -23.00 -18.09
CA HIS A 259 7.32 -22.04 -18.96
C HIS A 259 7.61 -20.59 -18.55
N SER A 260 7.48 -19.68 -19.52
CA SER A 260 7.52 -18.23 -19.32
C SER A 260 6.66 -17.55 -20.40
N TRP A 261 6.45 -16.24 -20.26
CA TRP A 261 5.71 -15.42 -21.22
C TRP A 261 6.66 -14.62 -22.11
N LYS A 262 6.25 -14.31 -23.35
CA LYS A 262 7.11 -13.58 -24.30
C LYS A 262 6.85 -12.08 -24.36
N ASP A 263 5.61 -11.66 -24.11
CA ASP A 263 5.17 -10.27 -24.24
C ASP A 263 4.18 -9.90 -23.14
N ASP A 264 3.85 -8.61 -23.06
CA ASP A 264 2.92 -8.08 -22.06
C ASP A 264 1.46 -8.54 -22.29
N SER A 265 1.10 -8.97 -23.50
CA SER A 265 -0.23 -9.51 -23.78
C SER A 265 -0.43 -10.85 -23.08
N GLU A 266 0.61 -11.71 -23.05
CA GLU A 266 0.60 -12.94 -22.28
C GLU A 266 0.51 -12.70 -20.76
N ILE A 267 1.11 -11.61 -20.25
CA ILE A 267 0.99 -11.22 -18.83
C ILE A 267 -0.47 -10.98 -18.46
N THR A 268 -1.25 -10.28 -19.31
CA THR A 268 -2.68 -10.06 -19.05
C THR A 268 -3.47 -11.37 -18.93
N LEU A 269 -3.02 -12.45 -19.58
CA LEU A 269 -3.65 -13.77 -19.56
C LEU A 269 -3.15 -14.69 -18.43
N LEU A 270 -2.09 -14.33 -17.69
CA LEU A 270 -1.55 -15.17 -16.60
C LEU A 270 -2.60 -15.52 -15.54
N HIS A 271 -3.53 -14.60 -15.22
CA HIS A 271 -4.60 -14.87 -14.25
C HIS A 271 -5.53 -16.03 -14.66
N LYS A 272 -5.60 -16.37 -15.95
CA LYS A 272 -6.36 -17.52 -16.48
C LYS A 272 -5.55 -18.81 -16.49
N LYS A 273 -4.21 -18.73 -16.57
CA LYS A 273 -3.29 -19.88 -16.66
C LYS A 273 -2.81 -20.38 -15.28
N VAL A 274 -2.63 -19.46 -14.31
CA VAL A 274 -1.94 -19.73 -13.04
C VAL A 274 -2.95 -20.01 -11.91
N ASP A 275 -2.76 -21.09 -11.16
CA ASP A 275 -3.58 -21.47 -10.00
C ASP A 275 -3.01 -20.89 -8.69
N LEU A 276 -1.68 -20.88 -8.54
CA LEU A 276 -0.97 -20.46 -7.33
C LEU A 276 0.24 -19.57 -7.70
N VAL A 277 0.46 -18.49 -6.97
CA VAL A 277 1.66 -17.65 -7.09
C VAL A 277 2.56 -17.88 -5.88
N VAL A 278 3.84 -18.13 -6.09
CA VAL A 278 4.86 -18.29 -5.05
C VAL A 278 5.89 -17.19 -5.22
N THR A 279 6.15 -16.40 -4.18
CA THR A 279 7.16 -15.33 -4.23
C THR A 279 8.33 -15.65 -3.33
N LEU A 280 9.55 -15.63 -3.87
CA LEU A 280 10.81 -15.87 -3.17
C LEU A 280 11.55 -14.55 -2.98
N GLY A 281 11.46 -13.95 -1.79
CA GLY A 281 12.11 -12.67 -1.53
C GLY A 281 11.67 -11.97 -0.24
N GLY A 282 11.13 -10.76 -0.40
CA GLY A 282 10.59 -9.93 0.68
C GLY A 282 9.29 -9.27 0.22
N ASP A 283 8.71 -8.37 1.02
CA ASP A 283 7.43 -7.70 0.70
C ASP A 283 7.44 -7.02 -0.69
N GLY A 284 8.58 -6.45 -1.12
CA GLY A 284 8.75 -5.87 -2.46
C GLY A 284 8.59 -6.87 -3.63
N THR A 285 8.81 -8.17 -3.40
CA THR A 285 8.52 -9.25 -4.36
C THR A 285 7.00 -9.54 -4.42
N VAL A 286 6.28 -9.35 -3.31
CA VAL A 286 4.81 -9.45 -3.27
C VAL A 286 4.15 -8.27 -3.99
N LEU A 287 4.69 -7.05 -3.81
CA LEU A 287 4.28 -5.87 -4.60
C LEU A 287 4.51 -6.10 -6.11
N TRP A 288 5.66 -6.69 -6.47
CA TRP A 288 5.93 -7.06 -7.87
C TRP A 288 4.91 -8.06 -8.40
N ALA A 289 4.63 -9.14 -7.65
CA ALA A 289 3.61 -10.12 -8.00
C ALA A 289 2.24 -9.46 -8.25
N ALA A 290 1.77 -8.65 -7.32
CA ALA A 290 0.49 -7.95 -7.44
C ALA A 290 0.44 -6.96 -8.62
N SER A 291 1.56 -6.33 -8.99
CA SER A 291 1.62 -5.33 -10.06
C SER A 291 1.45 -5.91 -11.48
N MET A 292 1.76 -7.20 -11.67
CA MET A 292 1.55 -7.90 -12.95
C MET A 292 0.09 -8.26 -13.21
N PHE A 293 -0.70 -8.49 -12.15
CA PHE A 293 -2.11 -8.86 -12.29
C PHE A 293 -3.00 -7.61 -12.29
N LYS A 294 -3.30 -7.08 -13.49
CA LYS A 294 -4.20 -5.92 -13.69
C LYS A 294 -5.68 -6.17 -13.36
N GLY A 295 -6.01 -7.37 -12.91
CA GLY A 295 -7.36 -7.77 -12.52
C GLY A 295 -7.31 -8.82 -11.41
N PRO A 296 -8.08 -9.92 -11.53
CA PRO A 296 -8.01 -11.09 -10.64
C PRO A 296 -6.59 -11.58 -10.34
N VAL A 297 -6.32 -11.88 -9.06
CA VAL A 297 -5.01 -12.35 -8.58
C VAL A 297 -5.17 -13.76 -7.99
N PRO A 298 -4.42 -14.78 -8.44
CA PRO A 298 -4.42 -16.09 -7.80
C PRO A 298 -3.80 -16.03 -6.38
N PRO A 299 -4.10 -16.98 -5.48
CA PRO A 299 -3.52 -17.02 -4.14
C PRO A 299 -1.99 -16.93 -4.14
N VAL A 300 -1.46 -16.00 -3.34
CA VAL A 300 -0.03 -15.69 -3.24
C VAL A 300 0.55 -16.31 -1.97
N VAL A 301 1.65 -17.07 -2.11
CA VAL A 301 2.40 -17.73 -1.03
C VAL A 301 3.77 -17.07 -0.90
N PRO A 302 3.97 -16.17 0.09
CA PRO A 302 5.17 -15.35 0.15
C PRO A 302 6.23 -15.90 1.11
N PHE A 303 7.32 -16.46 0.53
CA PHE A 303 8.48 -16.95 1.26
C PHE A 303 9.54 -15.86 1.47
N SER A 304 9.96 -15.67 2.71
CA SER A 304 11.06 -14.81 3.12
C SER A 304 12.40 -15.54 3.03
N LEU A 305 13.39 -14.93 2.37
CA LEU A 305 14.80 -15.39 2.33
C LEU A 305 15.74 -14.44 3.09
N GLY A 306 15.31 -13.98 4.27
CA GLY A 306 16.00 -12.94 5.06
C GLY A 306 15.17 -12.47 6.24
N SER A 307 15.24 -11.17 6.56
CA SER A 307 14.37 -10.55 7.58
C SER A 307 12.89 -10.74 7.23
N LEU A 308 12.09 -11.14 8.22
CA LEU A 308 10.65 -11.27 8.06
C LEU A 308 9.99 -9.93 7.72
N GLY A 309 9.01 -9.99 6.83
CA GLY A 309 8.22 -8.84 6.38
C GLY A 309 6.83 -8.80 7.03
N PHE A 310 6.04 -7.80 6.64
CA PHE A 310 4.62 -7.75 6.95
C PHE A 310 3.77 -8.61 6.01
N MET A 311 4.32 -9.04 4.87
CA MET A 311 3.65 -9.90 3.89
C MET A 311 4.32 -11.27 3.75
N THR A 312 5.66 -11.34 3.68
CA THR A 312 6.39 -12.62 3.64
C THR A 312 6.47 -13.28 5.02
N ARG A 313 5.55 -14.22 5.31
CA ARG A 313 5.46 -14.92 6.61
C ARG A 313 6.07 -16.32 6.62
N PHE A 314 6.32 -16.93 5.46
CA PHE A 314 6.80 -18.30 5.36
C PHE A 314 8.33 -18.34 5.25
N TYR A 315 8.98 -19.16 6.08
CA TYR A 315 10.42 -19.40 6.00
C TYR A 315 10.77 -20.23 4.76
N SER A 316 11.80 -19.82 4.02
CA SER A 316 12.25 -20.55 2.82
C SER A 316 12.70 -21.97 3.10
N GLU A 317 13.16 -22.25 4.32
CA GLU A 317 13.71 -23.52 4.74
C GLU A 317 12.61 -24.61 4.82
N THR A 318 11.37 -24.22 5.15
CA THR A 318 10.21 -25.11 5.32
C THR A 318 9.27 -25.10 4.12
N TYR A 319 9.79 -24.80 2.92
CA TYR A 319 8.96 -24.64 1.71
C TYR A 319 8.22 -25.91 1.31
N LYS A 320 8.82 -27.08 1.55
CA LYS A 320 8.29 -28.39 1.11
C LYS A 320 7.03 -28.75 1.90
N GLU A 321 7.11 -28.63 3.22
CA GLU A 321 6.01 -28.90 4.16
C GLU A 321 4.89 -27.86 3.97
N THR A 322 5.28 -26.60 3.79
CA THR A 322 4.37 -25.47 3.59
C THR A 322 3.60 -25.61 2.28
N LEU A 323 4.28 -25.84 1.16
CA LEU A 323 3.61 -26.04 -0.13
C LEU A 323 2.77 -27.31 -0.14
N ASP A 324 3.18 -28.39 0.54
CA ASP A 324 2.35 -29.60 0.66
C ASP A 324 1.04 -29.37 1.41
N ALA A 325 1.07 -28.59 2.50
CA ALA A 325 -0.14 -28.20 3.21
C ALA A 325 -1.03 -27.30 2.33
N ILE A 326 -0.42 -26.35 1.62
CA ILE A 326 -1.12 -25.39 0.75
C ILE A 326 -1.79 -26.07 -0.45
N LEU A 327 -1.09 -26.98 -1.14
CA LEU A 327 -1.62 -27.68 -2.30
C LEU A 327 -2.77 -28.64 -1.94
N LYS A 328 -2.76 -29.22 -0.72
CA LYS A 328 -3.87 -30.05 -0.20
C LYS A 328 -5.03 -29.19 0.32
N GLY A 329 -4.73 -28.06 0.93
CA GLY A 329 -5.69 -27.20 1.63
C GLY A 329 -6.34 -27.87 2.85
N PRO A 330 -7.29 -27.16 3.52
CA PRO A 330 -7.66 -25.77 3.28
C PRO A 330 -6.55 -24.79 3.74
N ILE A 331 -6.50 -23.61 3.11
CA ILE A 331 -5.50 -22.57 3.36
C ILE A 331 -6.17 -21.38 4.05
N ASN A 332 -5.65 -20.90 5.17
CA ASN A 332 -6.06 -19.61 5.71
C ASN A 332 -5.45 -18.48 4.89
N ILE A 333 -6.25 -17.48 4.49
CA ILE A 333 -5.78 -16.36 3.67
C ILE A 333 -6.21 -15.00 4.24
N THR A 334 -5.50 -13.94 3.87
CA THR A 334 -5.90 -12.55 4.03
C THR A 334 -6.17 -11.96 2.64
N LEU A 335 -7.35 -11.37 2.43
CA LEU A 335 -7.62 -10.56 1.23
C LEU A 335 -7.04 -9.16 1.46
N ARG A 336 -5.91 -8.85 0.81
CA ARG A 336 -5.29 -7.53 0.92
C ARG A 336 -5.83 -6.61 -0.16
N HIS A 337 -6.53 -5.56 0.24
CA HIS A 337 -7.12 -4.61 -0.70
C HIS A 337 -6.07 -3.84 -1.50
N ARG A 338 -6.48 -3.36 -2.69
CA ARG A 338 -5.68 -2.52 -3.58
C ARG A 338 -6.42 -1.21 -3.85
N LEU A 339 -5.69 -0.12 -4.06
CA LEU A 339 -6.24 1.11 -4.63
C LEU A 339 -6.23 0.98 -6.16
N ILE A 340 -7.25 1.55 -6.81
CA ILE A 340 -7.26 1.84 -8.24
C ILE A 340 -7.12 3.34 -8.44
N CYS A 341 -6.21 3.75 -9.32
CA CYS A 341 -5.79 5.14 -9.46
C CYS A 341 -5.88 5.58 -10.93
N HIS A 342 -6.62 6.66 -11.17
CA HIS A 342 -6.81 7.26 -12.50
C HIS A 342 -6.13 8.64 -12.52
N VAL A 343 -5.24 8.85 -13.51
CA VAL A 343 -4.65 10.17 -13.76
C VAL A 343 -5.54 10.89 -14.77
N ILE A 344 -6.16 11.99 -14.31
CA ILE A 344 -6.98 12.89 -15.12
C ILE A 344 -6.11 14.10 -15.48
N ARG A 345 -5.90 14.30 -16.78
CA ARG A 345 -5.17 15.46 -17.31
C ARG A 345 -6.12 16.63 -17.54
N ASP A 346 -5.66 17.85 -17.28
CA ASP A 346 -6.44 19.07 -17.57
C ASP A 346 -6.86 19.16 -19.06
N ALA A 347 -5.99 18.71 -19.96
CA ALA A 347 -6.24 18.69 -21.40
C ALA A 347 -7.23 17.60 -21.88
N ALA A 348 -7.70 16.70 -21.00
CA ALA A 348 -8.63 15.63 -21.35
C ALA A 348 -10.04 16.21 -21.60
N LYS A 349 -10.57 16.01 -22.81
CA LYS A 349 -11.87 16.55 -23.23
C LYS A 349 -13.05 15.71 -22.76
N THR A 350 -12.79 14.47 -22.34
CA THR A 350 -13.77 13.55 -21.74
C THR A 350 -13.08 12.66 -20.70
N GLU A 351 -13.86 12.09 -19.78
CA GLU A 351 -13.38 11.11 -18.79
C GLU A 351 -12.78 9.84 -19.42
N TYR A 352 -12.98 9.60 -20.72
CA TYR A 352 -12.47 8.45 -21.46
C TYR A 352 -11.06 8.66 -22.06
N GLU A 353 -10.52 9.89 -22.04
CA GLU A 353 -9.14 10.18 -22.46
C GLU A 353 -8.10 9.98 -21.32
N THR A 354 -8.50 9.37 -20.20
CA THR A 354 -7.61 9.07 -19.08
C THR A 354 -6.61 7.96 -19.40
N GLU A 355 -5.40 8.07 -18.83
CA GLU A 355 -4.38 7.01 -18.86
C GLU A 355 -4.91 5.71 -18.20
N GLU A 356 -4.34 4.54 -18.57
CA GLU A 356 -4.75 3.26 -17.99
C GLU A 356 -4.73 3.25 -16.44
N PRO A 357 -5.73 2.60 -15.80
CA PRO A 357 -5.82 2.56 -14.35
C PRO A 357 -4.63 1.85 -13.71
N ILE A 358 -4.05 2.48 -12.68
CA ILE A 358 -2.93 1.92 -11.95
C ILE A 358 -3.44 1.27 -10.66
N LEU A 359 -3.21 -0.04 -10.53
CA LEU A 359 -3.47 -0.78 -9.31
C LEU A 359 -2.26 -0.73 -8.38
N VAL A 360 -2.53 -0.52 -7.09
CA VAL A 360 -1.54 -0.24 -6.03
C VAL A 360 -1.89 -1.05 -4.79
N LEU A 361 -0.93 -1.76 -4.19
CA LEU A 361 -1.16 -2.61 -3.02
C LEU A 361 -0.84 -1.94 -1.69
N ASN A 362 0.18 -1.09 -1.62
CA ASN A 362 0.57 -0.36 -0.42
C ASN A 362 0.09 1.09 -0.47
N GLU A 363 0.68 1.93 -1.33
CA GLU A 363 0.38 3.35 -1.35
C GLU A 363 0.61 4.07 -2.67
N VAL A 364 -0.18 5.12 -2.88
CA VAL A 364 0.17 6.23 -3.75
C VAL A 364 0.82 7.32 -2.90
N THR A 365 1.99 7.76 -3.30
CA THR A 365 2.68 8.93 -2.75
C THR A 365 2.59 10.07 -3.74
N ILE A 366 2.14 11.25 -3.31
CA ILE A 366 2.13 12.49 -4.10
C ILE A 366 3.11 13.46 -3.44
N ASP A 367 4.22 13.80 -4.11
CA ASP A 367 5.33 14.56 -3.53
C ASP A 367 5.81 15.74 -4.41
N ARG A 368 6.46 16.76 -3.82
CA ARG A 368 7.01 17.94 -4.55
C ARG A 368 8.18 17.64 -5.49
N GLY A 369 8.73 16.42 -5.43
CA GLY A 369 9.94 16.02 -6.13
C GLY A 369 11.14 16.89 -5.84
N ILE A 370 11.78 17.36 -6.90
CA ILE A 370 12.97 18.21 -6.82
C ILE A 370 12.63 19.70 -6.58
N SER A 371 11.34 20.07 -6.51
CA SER A 371 10.95 21.44 -6.25
C SER A 371 11.36 21.87 -4.84
N SER A 372 11.86 23.10 -4.70
CA SER A 372 12.11 23.74 -3.40
C SER A 372 10.85 24.33 -2.77
N TYR A 373 9.78 24.51 -3.56
CA TYR A 373 8.47 24.92 -3.05
C TYR A 373 7.73 23.74 -2.43
N LEU A 374 6.94 24.01 -1.39
CA LEU A 374 5.99 23.03 -0.84
C LEU A 374 4.97 22.64 -1.92
N THR A 375 4.57 21.37 -1.94
CA THR A 375 3.45 20.94 -2.79
C THR A 375 2.18 21.67 -2.35
N TYR A 376 1.38 22.14 -3.30
CA TYR A 376 0.01 22.60 -3.05
C TYR A 376 -0.96 21.65 -3.74
N LEU A 377 -1.79 20.97 -2.96
CA LEU A 377 -2.79 20.00 -3.44
C LEU A 377 -4.15 20.35 -2.84
N GLU A 378 -5.23 20.22 -3.60
CA GLU A 378 -6.60 20.27 -3.09
C GLU A 378 -7.19 18.86 -3.07
N CYS A 379 -7.64 18.43 -1.89
CA CYS A 379 -8.18 17.10 -1.67
C CYS A 379 -9.69 17.15 -1.51
N TYR A 380 -10.38 16.24 -2.19
CA TYR A 380 -11.82 16.07 -2.15
C TYR A 380 -12.15 14.61 -1.85
N CYS A 381 -13.22 14.39 -1.10
CA CYS A 381 -13.77 13.08 -0.76
C CYS A 381 -15.22 13.07 -1.23
N ASP A 382 -15.58 12.16 -2.16
CA ASP A 382 -16.91 12.09 -2.78
C ASP A 382 -17.41 13.47 -3.27
N ASN A 383 -16.54 14.15 -4.01
CA ASN A 383 -16.68 15.53 -4.52
C ASN A 383 -16.80 16.66 -3.47
N SER A 384 -16.89 16.34 -2.18
CA SER A 384 -16.84 17.33 -1.10
C SER A 384 -15.40 17.75 -0.81
N PHE A 385 -15.15 19.06 -0.69
CA PHE A 385 -13.81 19.57 -0.33
C PHE A 385 -13.43 19.12 1.08
N LEU A 386 -12.27 18.46 1.19
CA LEU A 386 -11.75 17.93 2.46
C LEU A 386 -10.75 18.91 3.09
N THR A 387 -9.67 19.24 2.37
CA THR A 387 -8.61 20.12 2.82
C THR A 387 -7.63 20.45 1.69
N SER A 388 -6.78 21.46 1.87
CA SER A 388 -5.61 21.70 1.02
C SER A 388 -4.33 21.21 1.71
N VAL A 389 -3.53 20.41 1.02
CA VAL A 389 -2.23 19.95 1.51
C VAL A 389 -1.15 20.97 1.14
N GLN A 390 -0.42 21.42 2.15
CA GLN A 390 0.80 22.22 2.01
C GLN A 390 1.90 21.54 2.84
N GLY A 391 2.94 21.04 2.17
CA GLY A 391 4.01 20.25 2.80
C GLY A 391 4.94 19.60 1.78
N ASP A 392 5.69 18.57 2.19
CA ASP A 392 6.46 17.75 1.26
C ASP A 392 5.54 16.92 0.34
N GLY A 393 4.37 16.50 0.83
CA GLY A 393 3.42 15.70 0.05
C GLY A 393 2.27 15.08 0.83
N LEU A 394 1.64 14.07 0.22
CA LEU A 394 0.52 13.27 0.75
C LEU A 394 0.72 11.79 0.39
N ILE A 395 0.41 10.88 1.32
CA ILE A 395 0.30 9.44 1.07
C ILE A 395 -1.15 9.02 1.20
N LEU A 396 -1.66 8.32 0.17
CA LEU A 396 -2.92 7.58 0.20
C LEU A 396 -2.60 6.10 0.17
N SER A 397 -2.95 5.36 1.24
CA SER A 397 -2.47 4.00 1.47
C SER A 397 -3.59 3.03 1.81
N THR A 398 -3.43 1.77 1.45
CA THR A 398 -4.29 0.68 1.93
C THR A 398 -3.94 0.34 3.38
N THR A 399 -4.78 -0.46 4.05
CA THR A 399 -4.41 -1.03 5.36
C THR A 399 -3.19 -1.96 5.30
N SER A 400 -2.83 -2.51 4.14
CA SER A 400 -1.56 -3.23 3.96
C SER A 400 -0.35 -2.31 3.84
N GLY A 401 -0.48 -1.13 3.22
CA GLY A 401 0.58 -0.12 3.17
C GLY A 401 0.73 0.69 4.47
N SER A 402 -0.19 0.51 5.44
CA SER A 402 -0.11 1.13 6.77
C SER A 402 1.19 0.83 7.54
N THR A 403 1.90 -0.24 7.16
CA THR A 403 3.19 -0.65 7.74
C THR A 403 4.39 -0.33 6.82
N ALA A 404 4.15 0.33 5.69
CA ALA A 404 5.14 0.73 4.69
C ALA A 404 5.46 2.24 4.80
N TYR A 405 5.37 3.02 3.72
CA TYR A 405 5.81 4.42 3.76
C TYR A 405 4.88 5.30 4.62
N SER A 406 3.58 4.97 4.69
CA SER A 406 2.61 5.63 5.58
C SER A 406 3.07 5.60 7.05
N LEU A 407 3.63 4.48 7.54
CA LEU A 407 4.15 4.37 8.91
C LEU A 407 5.31 5.34 9.16
N ALA A 408 6.23 5.45 8.21
CA ALA A 408 7.39 6.34 8.31
C ALA A 408 7.01 7.83 8.27
N ALA A 409 5.89 8.17 7.62
CA ALA A 409 5.30 9.51 7.64
C ALA A 409 4.44 9.80 8.89
N GLY A 410 4.33 8.85 9.84
CA GLY A 410 3.57 9.01 11.08
C GLY A 410 2.10 8.56 11.01
N GLY A 411 1.72 7.84 9.96
CA GLY A 411 0.43 7.15 9.87
C GLY A 411 0.31 6.01 10.88
N SER A 412 -0.93 5.64 11.22
CA SER A 412 -1.20 4.52 12.13
C SER A 412 -1.01 3.16 11.44
N MET A 413 -0.49 2.17 12.17
CA MET A 413 -0.54 0.78 11.73
C MET A 413 -1.97 0.26 11.83
N VAL A 414 -2.46 -0.37 10.77
CA VAL A 414 -3.83 -0.88 10.67
C VAL A 414 -3.81 -2.35 10.27
N HIS A 415 -4.67 -3.15 10.92
CA HIS A 415 -4.76 -4.58 10.62
C HIS A 415 -5.27 -4.80 9.18
N PRO A 416 -4.68 -5.71 8.37
CA PRO A 416 -5.02 -5.84 6.94
C PRO A 416 -6.47 -6.19 6.61
N GLN A 417 -7.23 -6.78 7.55
CA GLN A 417 -8.67 -7.04 7.37
C GLN A 417 -9.57 -5.85 7.67
N VAL A 418 -9.03 -4.73 8.19
CA VAL A 418 -9.83 -3.51 8.35
C VAL A 418 -10.07 -2.90 6.96
N PRO A 419 -11.33 -2.63 6.57
CA PRO A 419 -11.63 -1.93 5.33
C PRO A 419 -11.38 -0.43 5.54
N GLY A 420 -10.50 0.17 4.74
CA GLY A 420 -10.29 1.61 4.77
C GLY A 420 -9.11 2.10 3.92
N ILE A 421 -9.11 3.41 3.69
CA ILE A 421 -8.03 4.14 3.02
C ILE A 421 -7.38 5.08 4.04
N LEU A 422 -6.06 4.95 4.22
CA LEU A 422 -5.27 5.82 5.06
C LEU A 422 -4.88 7.08 4.28
N PHE A 423 -5.05 8.23 4.91
CA PHE A 423 -4.67 9.54 4.41
C PHE A 423 -3.59 10.10 5.34
N THR A 424 -2.34 10.14 4.90
CA THR A 424 -1.18 10.50 5.74
C THR A 424 -0.40 11.66 5.10
N PRO A 425 -0.43 12.88 5.65
CA PRO A 425 0.34 14.00 5.11
C PRO A 425 1.85 13.81 5.36
N ILE A 426 2.69 14.21 4.41
CA ILE A 426 4.15 14.18 4.54
C ILE A 426 4.63 15.59 4.90
N CYS A 427 5.23 15.73 6.08
CA CYS A 427 5.77 16.99 6.61
C CYS A 427 4.85 18.20 6.37
N PRO A 428 3.58 18.17 6.83
CA PRO A 428 2.65 19.26 6.59
C PRO A 428 3.10 20.54 7.30
N HIS A 429 2.92 21.69 6.65
CA HIS A 429 3.18 23.00 7.22
C HIS A 429 2.21 23.35 8.37
N SER A 430 1.00 22.77 8.35
CA SER A 430 0.04 22.90 9.44
C SER A 430 0.24 21.83 10.52
N LEU A 431 0.50 22.27 11.75
CA LEU A 431 0.67 21.39 12.93
C LEU A 431 -0.62 20.66 13.35
N SER A 432 -1.80 21.14 12.91
CA SER A 432 -3.08 20.48 13.16
C SER A 432 -3.36 19.33 12.19
N PHE A 433 -2.56 19.18 11.12
CA PHE A 433 -2.80 18.17 10.10
C PHE A 433 -2.35 16.79 10.57
N ARG A 434 -3.32 16.00 11.05
CA ARG A 434 -3.11 14.62 11.49
C ARG A 434 -3.49 13.62 10.39
N PRO A 435 -2.93 12.40 10.39
CA PRO A 435 -3.40 11.32 9.54
C PRO A 435 -4.87 10.99 9.82
N LEU A 436 -5.59 10.57 8.79
CA LEU A 436 -6.99 10.15 8.84
C LEU A 436 -7.13 8.74 8.27
N ILE A 437 -8.15 8.01 8.71
CA ILE A 437 -8.57 6.74 8.13
C ILE A 437 -10.01 6.93 7.64
N MET A 438 -10.23 6.72 6.35
CA MET A 438 -11.54 6.84 5.72
C MET A 438 -12.12 5.46 5.37
N PRO A 439 -13.46 5.32 5.29
CA PRO A 439 -14.11 4.10 4.82
C PRO A 439 -13.65 3.72 3.42
N GLU A 440 -13.69 2.43 3.07
CA GLU A 440 -13.20 1.96 1.77
C GLU A 440 -14.07 2.32 0.55
N HIS A 441 -15.32 2.73 0.77
CA HIS A 441 -16.24 3.07 -0.32
C HIS A 441 -16.04 4.47 -0.89
N VAL A 442 -15.28 5.34 -0.21
CA VAL A 442 -15.09 6.73 -0.63
C VAL A 442 -14.15 6.82 -1.83
N THR A 443 -14.40 7.80 -2.69
CA THR A 443 -13.51 8.18 -3.79
C THR A 443 -12.78 9.47 -3.43
N ILE A 444 -11.44 9.40 -3.42
CA ILE A 444 -10.57 10.53 -3.10
C ILE A 444 -10.05 11.13 -4.39
N ARG A 445 -10.27 12.43 -4.59
CA ARG A 445 -9.70 13.19 -5.70
C ARG A 445 -8.66 14.17 -5.16
N VAL A 446 -7.42 14.08 -5.63
CA VAL A 446 -6.33 14.99 -5.29
C VAL A 446 -5.94 15.76 -6.53
N GLN A 447 -6.17 17.07 -6.54
CA GLN A 447 -5.88 17.95 -7.66
C GLN A 447 -4.66 18.84 -7.36
N VAL A 448 -3.84 19.12 -8.37
CA VAL A 448 -2.86 20.20 -8.31
C VAL A 448 -3.54 21.48 -8.78
N PRO A 449 -3.76 22.50 -7.94
CA PRO A 449 -4.54 23.68 -8.34
C PRO A 449 -3.80 24.54 -9.37
N PHE A 450 -4.52 25.25 -10.23
CA PHE A 450 -3.94 26.10 -11.29
C PHE A 450 -2.99 27.20 -10.79
N ASN A 451 -3.12 27.62 -9.53
CA ASN A 451 -2.25 28.59 -8.88
C ASN A 451 -1.03 27.95 -8.17
N SER A 452 -0.83 26.63 -8.28
CA SER A 452 0.35 25.95 -7.75
C SER A 452 1.62 26.47 -8.42
N ARG A 453 2.66 26.71 -7.60
CA ARG A 453 3.96 27.21 -8.07
C ARG A 453 4.86 26.13 -8.66
N SER A 454 4.49 24.86 -8.49
CA SER A 454 5.26 23.70 -8.96
C SER A 454 4.36 22.51 -9.26
N HIS A 455 4.87 21.64 -10.13
CA HIS A 455 4.30 20.32 -10.41
C HIS A 455 4.41 19.43 -9.17
N ALA A 456 3.45 18.54 -9.01
CA ALA A 456 3.53 17.43 -8.06
C ALA A 456 3.92 16.14 -8.80
N TRP A 457 4.28 15.10 -8.06
CA TRP A 457 4.65 13.81 -8.62
C TRP A 457 3.95 12.68 -7.90
N ALA A 458 3.18 11.87 -8.62
CA ALA A 458 2.55 10.66 -8.09
C ALA A 458 3.47 9.45 -8.30
N SER A 459 3.65 8.62 -7.27
CA SER A 459 4.41 7.38 -7.27
C SER A 459 3.52 6.25 -6.73
N PHE A 460 3.56 5.08 -7.36
CA PHE A 460 2.61 3.99 -7.16
C PHE A 460 3.36 2.74 -6.69
N ASP A 461 3.18 2.32 -5.43
CA ASP A 461 4.02 1.29 -4.77
C ASP A 461 5.54 1.56 -4.90
N GLY A 462 5.93 2.84 -4.83
CA GLY A 462 7.31 3.30 -5.02
C GLY A 462 7.83 3.21 -6.47
N LYS A 463 6.96 2.95 -7.46
CA LYS A 463 7.29 2.77 -8.88
C LYS A 463 6.45 3.69 -9.78
N GLY A 464 6.74 3.66 -11.09
CA GLY A 464 5.86 4.23 -12.13
C GLY A 464 5.56 5.72 -11.96
N ARG A 465 6.56 6.50 -11.53
CA ARG A 465 6.37 7.90 -11.12
C ARG A 465 5.86 8.76 -12.28
N LYS A 466 4.71 9.42 -12.10
CA LYS A 466 4.07 10.32 -13.08
C LYS A 466 4.08 11.75 -12.54
N GLU A 467 4.41 12.71 -13.39
CA GLU A 467 4.27 14.13 -13.09
C GLU A 467 2.80 14.54 -13.16
N LEU A 468 2.36 15.45 -12.28
CA LEU A 468 1.03 16.06 -12.25
C LEU A 468 1.21 17.58 -12.38
N GLY A 469 0.71 18.17 -13.46
CA GLY A 469 0.74 19.60 -13.69
C GLY A 469 -0.41 20.35 -13.01
N PRO A 470 -0.33 21.69 -12.87
CA PRO A 470 -1.48 22.50 -12.45
C PRO A 470 -2.70 22.23 -13.36
N GLY A 471 -3.84 21.95 -12.74
CA GLY A 471 -5.06 21.47 -13.40
C GLY A 471 -5.26 19.96 -13.27
N ASP A 472 -4.20 19.15 -13.39
CA ASP A 472 -4.27 17.69 -13.31
C ASP A 472 -4.78 17.19 -11.96
N ALA A 473 -5.49 16.07 -11.99
CA ALA A 473 -5.98 15.39 -10.80
C ALA A 473 -5.66 13.89 -10.81
N LEU A 474 -5.49 13.33 -9.62
CA LEU A 474 -5.49 11.90 -9.38
C LEU A 474 -6.81 11.53 -8.69
N VAL A 475 -7.52 10.54 -9.22
CA VAL A 475 -8.70 9.93 -8.58
C VAL A 475 -8.32 8.54 -8.07
N ILE A 476 -8.62 8.27 -6.80
CA ILE A 476 -8.25 7.07 -6.07
C ILE A 476 -9.50 6.48 -5.42
N SER A 477 -9.76 5.20 -5.64
CA SER A 477 -10.81 4.44 -4.95
C SER A 477 -10.34 3.00 -4.67
N MET A 478 -11.15 2.21 -3.98
CA MET A 478 -10.81 0.82 -3.69
C MET A 478 -11.06 -0.09 -4.91
N ALA A 479 -10.05 -0.87 -5.31
CA ALA A 479 -10.14 -1.79 -6.43
C ALA A 479 -11.00 -3.02 -6.07
N PRO A 480 -11.80 -3.56 -7.02
CA PRO A 480 -12.64 -4.74 -6.77
C PRO A 480 -11.85 -6.05 -6.65
N TRP A 481 -10.56 -6.06 -6.98
CA TRP A 481 -9.71 -7.25 -7.00
C TRP A 481 -8.63 -7.19 -5.91
N PRO A 482 -8.89 -7.70 -4.69
CA PRO A 482 -7.87 -7.83 -3.65
C PRO A 482 -6.81 -8.88 -4.01
N VAL A 483 -5.69 -8.86 -3.31
CA VAL A 483 -4.61 -9.85 -3.38
C VAL A 483 -4.82 -10.90 -2.29
N PRO A 484 -5.29 -12.12 -2.60
CA PRO A 484 -5.37 -13.21 -1.63
C PRO A 484 -3.95 -13.66 -1.25
N THR A 485 -3.55 -13.45 -0.01
CA THR A 485 -2.23 -13.83 0.52
C THR A 485 -2.41 -14.97 1.52
N ALA A 486 -1.64 -16.05 1.40
CA ALA A 486 -1.68 -17.15 2.37
C ALA A 486 -1.15 -16.73 3.74
N CYS A 487 -1.83 -17.17 4.79
CA CYS A 487 -1.42 -17.05 6.19
C CYS A 487 -0.71 -18.34 6.64
N LEU A 488 0.26 -18.20 7.54
CA LEU A 488 0.90 -19.32 8.22
C LEU A 488 -0.03 -19.93 9.28
N ILE A 489 -0.76 -19.10 10.04
CA ILE A 489 -1.75 -19.55 11.02
C ILE A 489 -3.11 -18.92 10.71
N ASP A 490 -3.22 -17.60 10.91
CA ASP A 490 -4.42 -16.79 10.69
C ASP A 490 -4.01 -15.32 10.50
N SER A 491 -4.89 -14.50 9.93
CA SER A 491 -4.56 -13.10 9.57
C SER A 491 -4.10 -12.25 10.76
N THR A 492 -4.63 -12.52 11.96
CA THR A 492 -4.42 -11.70 13.16
C THR A 492 -3.14 -12.12 13.88
N THR A 493 -2.95 -13.43 14.09
CA THR A 493 -1.72 -13.99 14.65
C THR A 493 -0.51 -13.63 13.79
N ASP A 494 -0.65 -13.73 12.46
CA ASP A 494 0.43 -13.37 11.53
C ASP A 494 0.75 -11.87 11.56
N PHE A 495 -0.26 -11.00 11.69
CA PHE A 495 -0.06 -9.55 11.81
C PHE A 495 0.63 -9.17 13.13
N PHE A 496 0.12 -9.65 14.27
CA PHE A 496 0.71 -9.37 15.58
C PHE A 496 2.14 -9.89 15.69
N ARG A 497 2.41 -11.08 15.13
CA ARG A 497 3.77 -11.61 15.08
C ARG A 497 4.70 -10.74 14.22
N SER A 498 4.23 -10.16 13.10
CA SER A 498 5.06 -9.23 12.29
C SER A 498 5.37 -7.94 13.06
N ILE A 499 4.42 -7.46 13.86
CA ILE A 499 4.61 -6.36 14.80
C ILE A 499 5.70 -6.67 15.85
N HIS A 500 5.66 -7.83 16.49
CA HIS A 500 6.61 -8.19 17.54
C HIS A 500 8.02 -8.51 17.00
N GLU A 501 8.10 -9.26 15.89
CA GLU A 501 9.37 -9.69 15.30
C GLU A 501 10.02 -8.59 14.45
N GLY A 502 9.22 -7.85 13.67
CA GLY A 502 9.72 -6.84 12.72
C GLY A 502 9.95 -5.45 13.30
N LEU A 503 9.13 -5.02 14.29
CA LEU A 503 9.25 -3.70 14.92
C LEU A 503 9.73 -3.76 16.38
N HIS A 504 9.87 -4.94 16.97
CA HIS A 504 10.21 -5.11 18.39
C HIS A 504 9.30 -4.27 19.30
N TRP A 505 8.00 -4.20 18.95
CA TRP A 505 7.04 -3.23 19.48
C TRP A 505 7.03 -3.22 21.02
N ASN A 506 7.44 -2.09 21.59
CA ASN A 506 7.50 -1.83 23.04
C ASN A 506 8.25 -2.91 23.85
N LEU A 507 9.23 -3.60 23.26
CA LEU A 507 10.15 -4.47 24.01
C LEU A 507 11.02 -3.62 24.95
N ARG A 508 10.61 -3.55 26.21
CA ARG A 508 11.38 -2.93 27.30
C ARG A 508 12.18 -4.00 28.02
N LYS A 509 13.44 -3.70 28.36
CA LYS A 509 14.20 -4.49 29.33
C LYS A 509 13.46 -4.40 30.68
N ALA A 510 13.06 -5.54 31.23
CA ALA A 510 12.47 -5.57 32.57
C ALA A 510 13.45 -4.94 33.57
N GLN A 511 12.98 -4.01 34.39
CA GLN A 511 13.77 -3.45 35.48
C GLN A 511 14.05 -4.54 36.52
N SER A 512 15.25 -4.55 37.10
CA SER A 512 15.53 -5.36 38.29
C SER A 512 14.58 -4.93 39.41
N PHE A 513 14.10 -5.89 40.19
CA PHE A 513 13.21 -5.63 41.31
C PHE A 513 14.02 -5.10 42.49
N ASP A 514 14.40 -3.82 42.44
CA ASP A 514 15.04 -3.08 43.53
C ASP A 514 13.99 -2.37 44.40
N GLY A 515 13.02 -3.15 44.88
CA GLY A 515 12.00 -2.72 45.85
C GLY A 515 11.95 -3.68 47.04
N PRO A 516 11.59 -3.20 48.25
CA PRO A 516 11.31 -4.11 49.36
C PRO A 516 10.16 -5.04 48.97
N ARG A 517 10.32 -6.33 49.27
CA ARG A 517 9.17 -7.26 49.20
C ARG A 517 8.34 -7.01 50.44
N ASP A 518 7.09 -6.58 50.26
CA ASP A 518 6.13 -6.56 51.36
C ASP A 518 6.01 -7.97 51.95
N THR A 519 6.30 -8.09 53.25
CA THR A 519 6.33 -9.34 54.03
C THR A 519 5.02 -9.60 54.75
#